data_AF-A0A382JRY8-F1
#
_entry.id   AF-A0A382JRY8-F1
#
_cell.length_a   1.000
_cell.length_b   1.000
_cell.length_c   1.000
_cell.angle_alpha   90.00
_cell.angle_beta   90.00
_cell.angle_gamma   90.00
#
_symmetry.space_group_name_H-M   'P 1'
#
loop_
_entity.id
_entity.type
_entity.pdbx_description
1 polymer ?
#
loop_
_entity_poly.entity_id
_entity_poly.type
_entity_poly.pdbx_seq_one_letter_code
_entity_poly.pdbx_strand_id
1 'polypeptide(L)' 'LLYLGTFELANRIDVPYRVVINECVELAKVFGATDSHKYINGVLDKLASELRPAELLR' A
#
# COMPACT_ATOMS: atom_id res chain seq x y z
N LEU A 1 1.20 -9.79 -0.05
CA LEU A 1 1.42 -8.33 -0.12
C LEU A 1 0.12 -7.55 -0.09
N LEU A 2 -0.86 -7.82 -0.97
CA LEU A 2 -2.15 -7.10 -0.91
C LEU A 2 -2.85 -7.22 0.46
N TYR A 3 -3.04 -8.44 0.99
CA TYR A 3 -3.63 -8.61 2.34
C TYR A 3 -2.87 -7.86 3.45
N LEU A 4 -1.53 -7.87 3.39
CA LEU A 4 -0.68 -7.19 4.37
C LEU A 4 -0.85 -5.68 4.27
N GLY A 5 -0.70 -5.12 3.06
CA GLY A 5 -0.86 -3.69 2.81
C GLY A 5 -2.27 -3.20 3.15
N THR A 6 -3.31 -3.96 2.80
CA THR A 6 -4.69 -3.63 3.19
C THR A 6 -4.89 -3.66 4.70
N PHE A 7 -4.32 -4.64 5.41
CA PHE A 7 -4.43 -4.72 6.85
C PHE A 7 -3.76 -3.52 7.53
N GLU A 8 -2.55 -3.14 7.11
CA GLU A 8 -1.86 -1.96 7.65
C GLU A 8 -2.61 -0.68 7.30
N LEU A 9 -3.03 -0.50 6.05
CA LEU A 9 -3.85 0.63 5.61
C LEU A 9 -5.20 0.71 6.31
N ALA A 10 -5.71 -0.35 6.91
CA ALA A 10 -6.96 -0.31 7.68
C ALA A 10 -6.68 -0.06 9.17
N ASN A 11 -5.72 -0.79 9.77
CA ASN A 11 -5.57 -0.93 11.21
C ASN A 11 -4.38 -0.15 11.81
N ARG A 12 -3.39 0.23 11.01
CA ARG A 12 -2.19 0.98 11.44
C ARG A 12 -2.28 2.43 11.00
N ILE A 13 -2.94 3.26 11.81
CA ILE A 13 -3.12 4.71 11.54
C ILE A 13 -1.84 5.49 11.91
N ASP A 14 -1.01 4.89 12.75
CA ASP A 14 0.29 5.40 13.18
C ASP A 14 1.35 5.41 12.06
N VAL A 15 1.12 4.66 10.99
CA VAL A 15 2.01 4.59 9.82
C VAL A 15 1.37 5.33 8.64
N PRO A 16 2.06 6.33 8.04
CA PRO A 16 1.54 7.03 6.87
C PRO A 16 1.29 6.10 5.69
N TYR A 17 0.19 6.29 4.97
CA TYR A 17 -0.21 5.38 3.88
C TYR A 17 0.89 5.21 2.82
N ARG A 18 1.65 6.28 2.50
CA ARG A 18 2.73 6.26 1.52
C ARG A 18 3.87 5.31 1.93
N VAL A 19 4.15 5.21 3.22
CA VAL A 19 5.18 4.29 3.75
C VAL A 19 4.71 2.86 3.56
N VAL A 20 3.47 2.55 3.93
CA VAL A 20 2.88 1.20 3.76
C VAL A 20 2.93 0.75 2.29
N ILE A 21 2.54 1.62 1.36
CA ILE A 21 2.59 1.32 -0.08
C ILE A 21 4.03 1.09 -0.55
N ASN A 22 4.97 1.97 -0.16
CA ASN A 22 6.36 1.87 -0.57
C ASN A 22 7.00 0.55 -0.11
N GLU A 23 6.80 0.16 1.15
CA GLU A 23 7.31 -1.11 1.68
C GLU A 23 6.69 -2.32 0.94
N CYS A 24 5.39 -2.28 0.66
CA CYS A 24 4.74 -3.34 -0.13
C CYS A 24 5.29 -3.43 -1.55
N VAL A 25 5.63 -2.31 -2.17
CA VAL A 25 6.22 -2.23 -3.52
C VAL A 25 7.65 -2.76 -3.53
N GLU A 26 8.48 -2.38 -2.54
CA GLU A 26 9.85 -2.89 -2.42
C GLU A 26 9.86 -4.40 -2.16
N LEU A 27 8.98 -4.92 -1.30
CA LEU A 27 8.82 -6.35 -1.11
C LEU A 27 8.37 -7.05 -2.40
N ALA A 28 7.51 -6.43 -3.21
CA ALA A 28 7.10 -6.99 -4.50
C ALA A 28 8.25 -7.06 -5.52
N LYS A 29 9.19 -6.10 -5.48
CA LYS A 29 10.39 -6.14 -6.34
C LYS A 29 11.33 -7.28 -5.94
N VAL A 30 11.43 -7.58 -4.64
CA VAL A 30 12.32 -8.62 -4.11
C VAL A 30 11.73 -10.03 -4.25
N PHE A 31 10.44 -10.19 -3.96
CA PHE A 31 9.80 -11.50 -3.83
C PHE A 31 8.74 -11.81 -4.91
N GLY A 32 8.34 -10.81 -5.69
CA GLY A 32 7.32 -10.96 -6.72
C GLY A 32 7.88 -11.31 -8.10
N ALA A 33 6.98 -11.64 -9.02
CA ALA A 33 7.32 -11.79 -10.44
C ALA A 33 7.63 -10.43 -11.09
N THR A 34 8.23 -10.46 -12.27
CA THR A 34 8.47 -9.26 -13.10
C THR A 34 7.19 -8.42 -13.21
N ASP A 35 7.31 -7.11 -13.02
CA ASP A 35 6.21 -6.12 -13.04
C ASP A 35 5.11 -6.26 -11.97
N SER A 36 5.19 -7.23 -11.04
CA SER A 36 4.20 -7.39 -9.97
C SER A 36 4.08 -6.15 -9.07
N HIS A 37 5.16 -5.41 -8.87
CA HIS A 37 5.21 -4.18 -8.09
C HIS A 37 4.29 -3.08 -8.65
N LYS A 38 4.11 -2.99 -9.97
CA LYS A 38 3.18 -2.01 -10.59
C LYS A 38 1.73 -2.31 -10.22
N TYR A 39 1.37 -3.59 -10.22
CA TYR A 39 0.04 -4.05 -9.83
C TYR A 39 -0.23 -3.79 -8.35
N ILE A 40 0.73 -4.13 -7.47
CA ILE A 40 0.63 -3.86 -6.02
C ILE A 40 0.43 -2.36 -5.76
N ASN A 41 1.24 -1.51 -6.40
CA ASN A 41 1.14 -0.07 -6.25
C ASN A 41 -0.25 0.44 -6.64
N GLY A 42 -0.74 0.08 -7.83
CA GLY A 42 -2.04 0.56 -8.32
C GLY A 42 -3.24 0.09 -7.48
N VAL A 43 -3.19 -1.12 -6.91
CA VAL A 43 -4.27 -1.61 -6.05
C VAL A 43 -4.25 -0.94 -4.68
N LEU A 44 -3.07 -0.82 -4.05
CA LEU A 44 -2.95 -0.23 -2.72
C LEU A 44 -3.19 1.29 -2.75
N ASP A 45 -2.85 1.98 -3.83
CA ASP A 45 -3.10 3.43 -3.98
C ASP A 45 -4.61 3.73 -4.01
N LYS A 46 -5.39 2.92 -4.75
CA LYS A 46 -6.87 2.99 -4.71
C LYS A 46 -7.42 2.71 -3.32
N LEU A 47 -6.95 1.64 -2.66
CA LEU A 47 -7.39 1.31 -1.31
C LEU A 47 -7.02 2.39 -0.28
N ALA A 48 -5.87 3.03 -0.42
CA ALA A 48 -5.47 4.14 0.46
C ALA A 48 -6.45 5.31 0.34
N SER A 49 -6.98 5.59 -0.86
CA SER A 49 -8.02 6.62 -1.01
C SER A 49 -9.35 6.31 -0.33
N GLU A 50 -9.70 5.04 -0.19
CA GLU A 50 -10.92 4.61 0.49
C GLU A 50 -10.72 4.49 2.01
N LEU A 51 -9.56 3.99 2.46
CA LEU A 51 -9.28 3.66 3.86
C LEU A 51 -8.61 4.80 4.65
N ARG A 52 -7.93 5.72 3.95
CA ARG A 52 -7.19 6.86 4.54
C ARG A 52 -7.55 8.21 3.88
N PRO A 53 -8.83 8.55 3.69
CA PRO A 53 -9.22 9.83 3.07
C PRO A 53 -8.69 11.05 3.85
N ALA A 54 -8.56 10.93 5.18
CA ALA A 54 -8.04 11.99 6.04
C ALA A 54 -6.55 12.34 5.79
N GLU A 55 -5.75 11.40 5.28
CA GLU A 55 -4.34 11.64 4.95
C GLU A 55 -4.16 12.26 3.55
N LEU A 56 -5.14 12.11 2.66
CA LEU A 56 -5.12 12.67 1.30
C LEU A 56 -5.67 14.10 1.21
N LEU A 57 -6.47 14.50 2.18
CA LEU A 57 -7.06 15.84 2.25
C LEU A 57 -6.10 16.90 2.85
N ARG A 58 -4.88 16.50 3.21
CA ARG A 58 -3.79 17.39 3.66
C ARG A 58 -2.79 17.64 2.55
#